data_AF-A0A7W3ZLB7-F1
#
_entry.id   AF-A0A7W3ZLB7-F1
#
_cell.length_a   1.000
_cell.length_b   1.000
_cell.length_c   1.000
_cell.angle_alpha   90.00
_cell.angle_beta   90.00
_cell.angle_gamma   90.00
#
_symmetry.space_group_name_H-M   'P 1'
#
loop_
_entity.id
_entity.type
_entity.pdbx_description
1 polymer ?
#
loop_
_entity_poly.entity_id
_entity_poly.type
_entity_poly.pdbx_seq_one_letter_code
_entity_poly.pdbx_strand_id
1 'polypeptide(L)'
;MSLVIPEQLWKKATSTIGLVVVRHDDGVNVMAAEWSYFVNKEPLYAAVVLSPRARTRELLPKQGEFSLTLCSEEQAELADFVGSFSLDEVDKTGSELIGFGAPETTETPWVEGGLVALECVLRESIPFPVHTMFVGEVVAAHLPGRERRPLVKHGSMHALGKPVRRTAVVATAQVLPDGTLRVAATGPVASGSDVWRLSLLGADGGTTELGEHPSAEWGDFQADLPLPAGPPTLAGARIKVEREGAIPGFARVTVGGGAHT
;
A
#
# COMPACT_ATOMS: atom_id res chain seq x y z
N MET A 1 -31.49 -9.91 -1.32
CA MET A 1 -31.22 -8.69 -2.13
C MET A 1 -29.93 -8.96 -2.89
N SER A 2 -29.93 -8.90 -4.22
CA SER A 2 -28.66 -8.91 -4.95
C SER A 2 -27.93 -7.61 -4.63
N LEU A 3 -26.68 -7.71 -4.21
CA LEU A 3 -25.82 -6.54 -4.05
C LEU A 3 -25.57 -5.96 -5.44
N VAL A 4 -26.08 -4.76 -5.69
CA VAL A 4 -25.80 -4.02 -6.93
C VAL A 4 -24.43 -3.38 -6.78
N ILE A 5 -23.46 -3.81 -7.58
CA ILE A 5 -22.12 -3.22 -7.64
C ILE A 5 -22.17 -2.00 -8.58
N PRO A 6 -21.77 -0.78 -8.15
CA PRO A 6 -21.75 0.39 -9.03
C PRO A 6 -20.84 0.23 -10.24
N GLU A 7 -21.29 0.70 -11.42
CA GLU A 7 -20.66 0.49 -12.73
C GLU A 7 -19.23 1.06 -12.89
N GLN A 8 -18.73 1.87 -11.96
CA GLN A 8 -17.38 2.42 -12.00
C GLN A 8 -16.75 2.46 -10.60
N LEU A 9 -17.06 1.47 -9.77
CA LEU A 9 -16.57 1.40 -8.38
C LEU A 9 -15.04 1.56 -8.29
N TRP A 10 -14.29 1.05 -9.28
CA TRP A 10 -12.84 1.17 -9.32
C TRP A 10 -12.34 2.62 -9.36
N LYS A 11 -13.10 3.59 -9.90
CA LYS A 11 -12.72 5.01 -9.88
C LYS A 11 -12.72 5.63 -8.47
N LYS A 12 -13.27 4.93 -7.47
CA LYS A 12 -13.18 5.32 -6.05
C LYS A 12 -11.87 4.87 -5.41
N ALA A 13 -11.13 3.96 -6.03
CA ALA A 13 -9.82 3.57 -5.55
C ALA A 13 -8.79 4.68 -5.82
N THR A 14 -7.71 4.64 -5.06
CA THR A 14 -6.53 5.47 -5.27
C THR A 14 -5.39 4.58 -5.70
N SER A 15 -4.71 4.94 -6.79
CA SER A 15 -3.63 4.15 -7.40
C SER A 15 -2.50 5.05 -7.90
N THR A 16 -1.38 4.45 -8.23
CA THR A 16 -0.31 5.08 -9.03
C THR A 16 -0.59 4.86 -10.52
N ILE A 17 0.17 5.51 -11.40
CA ILE A 17 0.15 5.21 -12.84
C ILE A 17 1.52 4.64 -13.21
N GLY A 18 1.54 3.59 -14.02
CA GLY A 18 2.74 3.01 -14.60
C GLY A 18 2.84 3.29 -16.09
N LEU A 19 4.02 3.60 -16.60
CA LEU A 19 4.32 3.54 -18.03
C LEU A 19 4.94 2.19 -18.33
N VAL A 20 4.27 1.41 -19.19
CA VAL A 20 4.71 0.08 -19.60
C VAL A 20 5.33 0.18 -20.97
N VAL A 21 6.58 -0.26 -21.08
CA VAL A 21 7.31 -0.35 -22.34
C VAL A 21 7.48 -1.80 -22.72
N VAL A 22 7.22 -2.13 -23.98
CA VAL A 22 7.51 -3.44 -24.55
C VAL A 22 8.19 -3.24 -25.90
N ARG A 23 9.38 -3.82 -26.06
CA ARG A 23 10.06 -3.88 -27.35
C ARG A 23 9.39 -4.91 -28.25
N HIS A 24 9.31 -4.66 -29.55
CA HIS A 24 8.84 -5.60 -30.56
C HIS A 24 9.69 -5.46 -31.83
N ASP A 25 9.44 -6.31 -32.83
CA ASP A 25 10.28 -6.42 -34.04
C ASP A 25 10.47 -5.08 -34.77
N ASP A 26 9.42 -4.25 -34.79
CA ASP A 26 9.39 -2.96 -35.48
C ASP A 26 9.73 -1.75 -34.58
N GLY A 27 10.07 -1.95 -33.30
CA GLY A 27 10.43 -0.86 -32.40
C GLY A 27 9.94 -1.06 -30.97
N VAL A 28 9.34 0.00 -30.40
CA VAL A 28 8.96 0.04 -29.00
C VAL A 28 7.54 0.59 -28.87
N ASN A 29 6.74 -0.03 -28.02
CA ASN A 29 5.43 0.48 -27.65
C ASN A 29 5.42 0.92 -26.18
N VAL A 30 4.91 2.13 -25.93
CA VAL A 30 4.74 2.71 -24.58
C VAL A 30 3.26 2.92 -24.31
N MET A 31 2.76 2.46 -23.16
CA MET A 31 1.38 2.74 -22.73
C MET A 31 1.31 3.16 -21.26
N ALA A 32 0.24 3.86 -20.87
CA ALA A 32 -0.06 4.09 -19.46
C ALA A 32 -0.98 3.00 -18.92
N ALA A 33 -0.65 2.45 -17.75
CA ALA A 33 -1.42 1.48 -17.00
C ALA A 33 -1.63 2.00 -15.57
N GLU A 34 -2.86 2.42 -15.25
CA GLU A 34 -3.24 2.77 -13.88
C GLU A 34 -3.04 1.58 -12.93
N TRP A 35 -3.37 0.36 -13.37
CA TRP A 35 -3.25 -0.82 -12.52
C TRP A 35 -1.86 -1.44 -12.63
N SER A 36 -0.91 -0.82 -11.93
CA SER A 36 0.50 -1.21 -11.87
C SER A 36 0.99 -1.22 -10.42
N TYR A 37 1.49 -2.36 -9.92
CA TYR A 37 1.76 -2.57 -8.48
C TYR A 37 2.95 -3.52 -8.23
N PHE A 38 3.57 -3.43 -7.05
CA PHE A 38 4.38 -4.53 -6.51
C PHE A 38 3.46 -5.63 -5.94
N VAL A 39 3.76 -6.89 -6.20
CA VAL A 39 2.91 -8.04 -5.83
C VAL A 39 3.64 -9.16 -5.09
N ASN A 40 4.97 -9.14 -5.04
CA ASN A 40 5.76 -10.00 -4.17
C ASN A 40 7.00 -9.24 -3.69
N LYS A 41 7.46 -9.51 -2.46
CA LYS A 41 8.63 -8.82 -1.87
C LYS A 41 9.94 -9.57 -2.14
N GLU A 42 9.92 -10.90 -2.19
CA GLU A 42 11.11 -11.73 -2.37
C GLU A 42 10.76 -13.07 -3.06
N PRO A 43 11.20 -13.30 -4.32
CA PRO A 43 11.80 -12.31 -5.24
C PRO A 43 10.84 -11.14 -5.53
N LEU A 44 11.38 -9.95 -5.82
CA LEU A 44 10.57 -8.75 -6.03
C LEU A 44 9.79 -8.85 -7.34
N TYR A 45 8.46 -8.89 -7.27
CA TYR A 45 7.58 -8.95 -8.44
C TYR A 45 6.73 -7.68 -8.58
N ALA A 46 6.55 -7.25 -9.83
CA ALA A 46 5.62 -6.20 -10.20
C ALA A 46 4.56 -6.74 -11.17
N ALA A 47 3.35 -6.20 -11.11
CA ALA A 47 2.25 -6.58 -11.97
C ALA A 47 1.66 -5.38 -12.70
N VAL A 48 1.21 -5.62 -13.93
CA VAL A 48 0.43 -4.67 -14.74
C VAL A 48 -0.85 -5.35 -15.22
N VAL A 49 -2.00 -4.71 -15.06
CA VAL A 49 -3.31 -5.26 -15.43
C VAL A 49 -3.84 -4.52 -16.65
N LEU A 50 -3.93 -5.24 -17.78
CA LEU A 50 -4.19 -4.63 -19.08
C LEU A 50 -5.58 -4.96 -19.60
N SER A 51 -6.22 -3.96 -20.19
CA SER A 51 -7.51 -4.09 -20.85
C SER A 51 -7.37 -4.84 -22.19
N PRO A 52 -8.46 -5.41 -22.75
CA PRO A 52 -8.43 -6.08 -24.04
C PRO A 52 -8.07 -5.17 -25.22
N ARG A 53 -8.14 -3.84 -25.05
CA ARG A 53 -7.80 -2.87 -26.11
C ARG A 53 -6.32 -2.55 -26.18
N ALA A 54 -5.53 -2.92 -25.16
CA ALA A 54 -4.12 -2.57 -25.10
C ALA A 54 -3.30 -3.49 -26.01
N ARG A 55 -2.66 -2.95 -27.05
CA ARG A 55 -1.72 -3.72 -27.90
C ARG A 55 -0.64 -4.43 -27.09
N THR A 56 -0.17 -3.79 -26.03
CA THR A 56 0.78 -4.33 -25.04
C THR A 56 0.37 -5.69 -24.48
N ARG A 57 -0.94 -5.95 -24.32
CA ARG A 57 -1.47 -7.25 -23.85
C ARG A 57 -1.09 -8.40 -24.80
N GLU A 58 -0.99 -8.14 -26.10
CA GLU A 58 -0.58 -9.14 -27.10
C GLU A 58 0.94 -9.23 -27.26
N LEU A 59 1.66 -8.13 -27.00
CA LEU A 59 3.12 -8.07 -27.14
C LEU A 59 3.81 -8.78 -25.96
N LEU A 60 3.34 -8.55 -24.73
CA LEU A 60 3.99 -9.06 -23.51
C LEU A 60 4.29 -10.57 -23.55
N PRO A 61 3.32 -11.47 -23.85
CA PRO A 61 3.60 -12.91 -23.90
C PRO A 61 4.60 -13.33 -24.99
N LYS A 62 4.69 -12.55 -26.07
CA LYS A 62 5.59 -12.85 -27.20
C LYS A 62 7.03 -12.45 -26.89
N GLN A 63 7.19 -11.36 -26.15
CA GLN A 63 8.48 -10.73 -25.88
C GLN A 63 9.10 -11.24 -24.58
N GLY A 64 8.27 -11.63 -23.60
CA GLY A 64 8.73 -12.25 -22.36
C GLY A 64 9.37 -11.27 -21.37
N GLU A 65 9.47 -10.00 -21.70
CA GLU A 65 10.01 -8.94 -20.86
C GLU A 65 9.29 -7.60 -21.11
N PHE A 66 9.40 -6.70 -20.14
CA PHE A 66 8.90 -5.34 -20.22
C PHE A 66 9.62 -4.45 -19.24
N SER A 67 9.52 -3.14 -19.43
CA SER A 67 9.84 -2.20 -18.35
C SER A 67 8.58 -1.52 -17.81
N LEU A 68 8.61 -1.19 -16.52
CA LEU A 68 7.55 -0.50 -15.81
C LEU A 68 8.12 0.72 -15.08
N THR A 69 7.71 1.92 -15.49
CA THR A 69 8.06 3.17 -14.82
C THR A 69 6.89 3.67 -14.00
N LEU A 70 7.01 3.75 -12.67
CA LEU A 70 5.96 4.35 -11.84
C LEU A 70 6.04 5.88 -11.93
N CYS A 71 4.96 6.52 -12.38
CA CYS A 71 4.94 7.93 -12.75
C CYS A 71 5.20 8.87 -11.57
N SER A 72 6.01 9.90 -11.82
CA SER A 72 6.06 11.10 -10.98
C SER A 72 5.02 12.13 -11.40
N GLU A 73 4.74 13.12 -10.53
CA GLU A 73 3.82 14.23 -10.82
C GLU A 73 4.18 14.99 -12.12
N GLU A 74 5.45 14.98 -12.51
CA GLU A 74 5.98 15.65 -13.71
C GLU A 74 5.66 14.91 -15.02
N GLN A 75 5.08 13.71 -14.94
CA GLN A 75 4.73 12.88 -16.11
C GLN A 75 3.22 12.84 -16.36
N ALA A 76 2.44 13.77 -15.82
CA ALA A 76 0.98 13.76 -15.95
C ALA A 76 0.54 13.87 -17.41
N GLU A 77 1.14 14.79 -18.18
CA GLU A 77 0.87 14.98 -19.60
C GLU A 77 1.26 13.75 -20.42
N LEU A 78 2.43 13.16 -20.12
CA LEU A 78 2.90 11.97 -20.81
C LEU A 78 1.99 10.78 -20.54
N ALA A 79 1.57 10.56 -19.28
CA ALA A 79 0.67 9.49 -18.89
C ALA A 79 -0.70 9.61 -19.58
N ASP A 80 -1.24 10.83 -19.71
CA ASP A 80 -2.49 11.07 -20.45
C ASP A 80 -2.35 10.71 -21.93
N PHE A 81 -1.27 11.18 -22.55
CA PHE A 81 -1.02 10.99 -23.97
C PHE A 81 -0.85 9.51 -24.32
N VAL A 82 0.06 8.80 -23.64
CA VAL A 82 0.36 7.40 -23.96
C VAL A 82 -0.73 6.42 -23.53
N GLY A 83 -1.67 6.87 -22.68
CA GLY A 83 -2.88 6.13 -22.30
C GLY A 83 -4.06 6.34 -23.26
N SER A 84 -4.06 7.44 -24.02
CA SER A 84 -5.17 7.83 -24.91
C SER A 84 -5.09 7.19 -26.29
N PHE A 85 -3.90 6.84 -26.76
CA PHE A 85 -3.67 6.26 -28.09
C PHE A 85 -3.05 4.86 -28.02
N SER A 86 -3.52 3.96 -28.87
CA SER A 86 -2.92 2.63 -29.10
C SER A 86 -1.83 2.68 -30.17
N LEU A 87 -0.97 1.66 -30.19
CA LEU A 87 0.09 1.50 -31.20
C LEU A 87 -0.48 1.45 -32.63
N ASP A 88 -1.67 0.86 -32.80
CA ASP A 88 -2.30 0.72 -34.12
C ASP A 88 -2.83 2.07 -34.66
N GLU A 89 -2.90 3.10 -33.82
CA GLU A 89 -3.38 4.44 -34.20
C GLU A 89 -2.22 5.38 -34.50
N VAL A 90 -1.17 5.37 -33.68
CA VAL A 90 -0.01 6.28 -33.82
C VAL A 90 1.22 5.72 -33.12
N ASP A 91 2.39 5.93 -33.72
CA ASP A 91 3.67 5.76 -33.05
C ASP A 91 3.87 6.89 -32.03
N LYS A 92 3.77 6.53 -30.75
CA LYS A 92 3.91 7.47 -29.63
C LYS A 92 5.36 7.84 -29.35
N THR A 93 6.34 7.09 -29.86
CA THR A 93 7.77 7.27 -29.54
C THR A 93 8.36 8.54 -30.13
N GLY A 94 7.70 9.16 -31.12
CA GLY A 94 8.09 10.45 -31.66
C GLY A 94 7.83 11.66 -30.76
N SER A 95 7.21 11.48 -29.59
CA SER A 95 6.99 12.56 -28.63
C SER A 95 8.28 12.94 -27.90
N GLU A 96 8.63 14.22 -27.88
CA GLU A 96 9.79 14.75 -27.14
C GLU A 96 9.67 14.58 -25.62
N LEU A 97 8.47 14.27 -25.10
CA LEU A 97 8.25 13.96 -23.69
C LEU A 97 8.73 12.55 -23.30
N ILE A 98 9.04 11.69 -24.27
CA ILE A 98 9.53 10.34 -24.02
C ILE A 98 11.07 10.34 -24.08
N GLY A 99 11.68 10.38 -22.90
CA GLY A 99 13.10 10.02 -22.73
C GLY A 99 13.22 8.53 -22.43
N PHE A 100 14.05 7.82 -23.19
CA PHE A 100 14.35 6.40 -22.95
C PHE A 100 15.73 6.21 -22.32
N GLY A 101 15.76 5.51 -21.20
CA GLY A 101 16.99 5.00 -20.62
C GLY A 101 17.39 3.65 -21.23
N ALA A 102 18.69 3.40 -21.31
CA ALA A 102 19.23 2.12 -21.76
C ALA A 102 18.95 1.02 -20.71
N PRO A 103 18.56 -0.19 -21.12
CA PRO A 103 18.38 -1.30 -20.19
C PRO A 103 19.73 -1.87 -19.73
N GLU A 104 19.75 -2.45 -18.53
CA GLU A 104 20.92 -3.11 -17.93
C GLU A 104 20.86 -4.64 -18.03
N THR A 105 19.67 -5.24 -17.87
CA THR A 105 19.51 -6.70 -17.75
C THR A 105 18.57 -7.28 -18.82
N THR A 106 17.62 -6.49 -19.30
CA THR A 106 16.68 -6.81 -20.37
C THR A 106 17.07 -6.15 -21.69
N GLU A 107 16.31 -6.36 -22.76
CA GLU A 107 16.48 -5.64 -24.04
C GLU A 107 15.48 -4.48 -24.20
N THR A 108 14.55 -4.32 -23.25
CA THR A 108 13.47 -3.34 -23.33
C THR A 108 13.84 -2.04 -22.61
N PRO A 109 13.90 -0.89 -23.29
CA PRO A 109 14.22 0.38 -22.65
C PRO A 109 13.13 0.78 -21.65
N TRP A 110 13.44 1.75 -20.80
CA TRP A 110 12.52 2.29 -19.80
C TRP A 110 12.32 3.79 -19.96
N VAL A 111 11.21 4.31 -19.45
CA VAL A 111 10.88 5.74 -19.56
C VAL A 111 11.50 6.51 -18.42
N GLU A 112 12.26 7.55 -18.73
CA GLU A 112 12.88 8.41 -17.73
C GLU A 112 11.86 9.31 -16.99
N GLY A 113 12.27 9.83 -15.83
CA GLY A 113 11.48 10.82 -15.08
C GLY A 113 10.47 10.25 -14.08
N GLY A 114 10.37 8.92 -13.96
CA GLY A 114 9.56 8.24 -12.95
C GLY A 114 10.11 8.28 -11.53
N LEU A 115 9.32 7.76 -10.59
CA LEU A 115 9.72 7.47 -9.22
C LEU A 115 10.75 6.34 -9.16
N VAL A 116 10.54 5.36 -10.03
CA VAL A 116 11.38 4.18 -10.24
C VAL A 116 11.00 3.62 -11.60
N ALA A 117 11.99 3.15 -12.35
CA ALA A 117 11.76 2.28 -13.50
C ALA A 117 12.28 0.88 -13.19
N LEU A 118 11.53 -0.14 -13.61
CA LEU A 118 11.79 -1.54 -13.31
C LEU A 118 11.97 -2.26 -14.64
N GLU A 119 13.02 -3.06 -14.76
CA GLU A 119 13.13 -4.05 -15.82
C GLU A 119 12.57 -5.37 -15.33
N CYS A 120 11.64 -5.94 -16.09
CA CYS A 120 10.84 -7.08 -15.67
C CYS A 120 10.93 -8.24 -16.66
N VAL A 121 11.19 -9.44 -16.17
CA VAL A 121 11.02 -10.69 -16.93
C VAL A 121 9.65 -11.27 -16.60
N LEU A 122 8.83 -11.52 -17.61
CA LEU A 122 7.47 -12.05 -17.44
C LEU A 122 7.52 -13.45 -16.81
N ARG A 123 6.81 -13.62 -15.70
CA ARG A 123 6.66 -14.91 -15.00
C ARG A 123 5.29 -15.52 -15.20
N GLU A 124 4.24 -14.71 -15.10
CA GLU A 124 2.87 -15.20 -15.20
C GLU A 124 1.96 -14.27 -16.00
N SER A 125 1.00 -14.87 -16.70
CA SER A 125 -0.12 -14.17 -17.34
C SER A 125 -1.42 -14.75 -16.79
N ILE A 126 -2.12 -13.97 -15.98
CA ILE A 126 -3.33 -14.39 -15.26
C ILE A 126 -4.54 -13.77 -15.96
N PRO A 127 -5.34 -14.57 -16.70
CA PRO A 127 -6.53 -14.06 -17.36
C PRO A 127 -7.67 -13.85 -16.35
N PHE A 128 -8.27 -12.66 -16.38
CA PHE A 128 -9.58 -12.38 -15.81
C PHE A 128 -10.64 -12.37 -16.92
N PRO A 129 -11.95 -12.32 -16.59
CA PRO A 129 -13.00 -12.30 -17.61
C PRO A 129 -12.89 -11.17 -18.65
N VAL A 130 -12.30 -10.03 -18.28
CA VAL A 130 -12.11 -8.87 -19.19
C VAL A 130 -10.63 -8.51 -19.35
N HIS A 131 -9.91 -8.39 -18.23
CA HIS A 131 -8.51 -7.94 -18.20
C HIS A 131 -7.54 -9.13 -18.12
N THR A 132 -6.26 -8.86 -18.30
CA THR A 132 -5.20 -9.83 -18.02
C THR A 132 -4.17 -9.16 -17.12
N MET A 133 -3.80 -9.82 -16.02
CA MET A 133 -2.70 -9.40 -15.18
C MET A 133 -1.42 -10.08 -15.65
N PHE A 134 -0.39 -9.30 -15.91
CA PHE A 134 0.95 -9.77 -16.21
C PHE A 134 1.83 -9.55 -14.99
N VAL A 135 2.46 -10.60 -14.49
CA VAL A 135 3.36 -10.55 -13.33
C VAL A 135 4.79 -10.76 -13.83
N GLY A 136 5.65 -9.78 -13.60
CA GLY A 136 7.06 -9.82 -13.95
C GLY A 136 7.95 -9.83 -12.71
N GLU A 137 9.04 -10.58 -12.79
CA GLU A 137 10.14 -10.50 -11.83
C GLU A 137 10.99 -9.27 -12.13
N VAL A 138 11.19 -8.42 -11.13
CA VAL A 138 12.06 -7.25 -11.23
C VAL A 138 13.52 -7.72 -11.21
N VAL A 139 14.21 -7.56 -12.34
CA VAL A 139 15.60 -7.99 -12.53
C VAL A 139 16.60 -6.83 -12.56
N ALA A 140 16.11 -5.59 -12.72
CA ALA A 140 16.87 -4.36 -12.50
C ALA A 140 15.92 -3.21 -12.10
N ALA A 141 16.46 -2.18 -11.45
CA ALA A 141 15.70 -1.00 -11.05
C ALA A 141 16.53 0.27 -11.21
N HIS A 142 15.91 1.30 -11.78
CA HIS A 142 16.49 2.60 -12.07
C HIS A 142 15.85 3.65 -11.19
N LEU A 143 16.66 4.29 -10.34
CA LEU A 143 16.20 5.31 -9.40
C LEU A 143 16.53 6.70 -9.92
N PRO A 144 15.65 7.70 -9.68
CA PRO A 144 15.92 9.07 -10.08
C PRO A 144 17.09 9.65 -9.27
N GLY A 145 17.91 10.49 -9.92
CA GLY A 145 19.01 11.21 -9.25
C GLY A 145 18.55 12.26 -8.23
N ARG A 146 17.24 12.49 -8.08
CA ARG A 146 16.63 13.35 -7.06
C ARG A 146 15.31 12.76 -6.58
N GLU A 147 14.86 13.19 -5.41
CA GLU A 147 13.53 12.85 -4.91
C GLU A 147 12.44 13.39 -5.85
N ARG A 148 11.45 12.55 -6.14
CA ARG A 148 10.30 12.84 -6.99
C ARG A 148 9.02 12.49 -6.26
N ARG A 149 7.97 13.26 -6.51
CA ARG A 149 6.65 13.06 -5.89
C ARG A 149 5.77 12.18 -6.78
N PRO A 150 4.96 11.27 -6.22
CA PRO A 150 4.20 10.31 -7.01
C PRO A 150 2.98 10.95 -7.69
N LEU A 151 2.73 10.58 -8.93
CA LEU A 151 1.46 10.87 -9.59
C LEU A 151 0.38 9.95 -9.03
N VAL A 152 -0.70 10.54 -8.53
CA VAL A 152 -1.81 9.81 -7.90
C VAL A 152 -3.03 9.83 -8.81
N LYS A 153 -3.68 8.68 -8.97
CA LYS A 153 -4.92 8.52 -9.73
C LYS A 153 -6.09 8.27 -8.77
N HIS A 154 -7.12 9.12 -8.87
CA HIS A 154 -8.39 8.98 -8.15
C HIS A 154 -9.49 9.60 -9.01
N GLY A 155 -9.93 8.86 -10.04
CA GLY A 155 -10.71 9.43 -11.14
C GLY A 155 -9.86 10.34 -12.02
N SER A 156 -9.48 11.54 -11.55
CA SER A 156 -8.51 12.42 -12.19
C SER A 156 -7.08 12.17 -11.67
N MET A 157 -6.09 12.81 -12.29
CA MET A 157 -4.71 12.81 -11.81
C MET A 157 -4.50 13.91 -10.77
N HIS A 158 -3.76 13.58 -9.71
CA HIS A 158 -3.54 14.44 -8.54
C HIS A 158 -2.08 14.37 -8.09
N ALA A 159 -1.64 15.46 -7.47
CA ALA A 159 -0.44 15.47 -6.63
C ALA A 159 -0.72 14.83 -5.26
N LEU A 160 0.31 14.25 -4.63
CA LEU A 160 0.18 13.68 -3.29
C LEU A 160 -0.09 14.79 -2.26
N GLY A 161 -0.98 14.54 -1.29
CA GLY A 161 -1.27 15.48 -0.21
C GLY A 161 -0.19 15.53 0.89
N LYS A 162 -0.48 16.30 1.95
CA LYS A 162 0.33 16.23 3.19
C LYS A 162 0.15 14.86 3.86
N PRO A 163 1.19 14.29 4.47
CA PRO A 163 1.05 13.09 5.28
C PRO A 163 0.02 13.28 6.41
N VAL A 164 -0.82 12.27 6.62
CA VAL A 164 -1.75 12.25 7.74
C VAL A 164 -0.96 11.94 9.02
N ARG A 165 -1.10 12.78 10.04
CA ARG A 165 -0.48 12.56 11.35
C ARG A 165 -1.40 11.72 12.22
N ARG A 166 -0.86 10.63 12.79
CA ARG A 166 -1.50 9.91 13.90
C ARG A 166 -1.44 10.81 15.13
N THR A 167 -2.56 10.97 15.84
CA THR A 167 -2.64 11.86 17.01
C THR A 167 -3.18 11.18 18.26
N ALA A 168 -3.73 9.99 18.13
CA ALA A 168 -4.37 9.26 19.22
C ALA A 168 -3.78 7.86 19.37
N VAL A 169 -3.85 7.34 20.59
CA VAL A 169 -3.65 5.93 20.86
C VAL A 169 -4.92 5.16 20.51
N VAL A 170 -4.76 4.06 19.79
CA VAL A 170 -5.80 3.06 19.58
C VAL A 170 -5.40 1.82 20.36
N ALA A 171 -6.30 1.34 21.22
CA ALA A 171 -6.03 0.22 22.10
C ALA A 171 -7.12 -0.85 21.99
N THR A 172 -6.78 -2.06 22.42
CA THR A 172 -7.71 -3.15 22.71
C THR A 172 -7.30 -3.83 24.02
N ALA A 173 -8.27 -4.44 24.71
CA ALA A 173 -8.03 -5.21 25.92
C ALA A 173 -8.92 -6.45 25.98
N GLN A 174 -8.30 -7.58 26.30
CA GLN A 174 -8.96 -8.87 26.38
C GLN A 174 -8.41 -9.69 27.55
N VAL A 175 -9.30 -10.28 28.34
CA VAL A 175 -8.95 -11.31 29.31
C VAL A 175 -8.79 -12.64 28.56
N LEU A 176 -7.60 -13.23 28.68
CA LEU A 176 -7.24 -14.51 28.09
C LEU A 176 -7.74 -15.69 28.97
N PRO A 177 -7.79 -16.92 28.43
CA PRO A 177 -8.27 -18.09 29.18
C PRO A 177 -7.46 -18.42 30.45
N ASP A 178 -6.20 -18.01 30.51
CA ASP A 178 -5.33 -18.18 31.67
C ASP A 178 -5.54 -17.12 32.77
N GLY A 179 -6.48 -16.19 32.56
CA GLY A 179 -6.82 -15.12 33.48
C GLY A 179 -5.93 -13.88 33.38
N THR A 180 -5.02 -13.81 32.40
CA THR A 180 -4.23 -12.59 32.14
C THR A 180 -5.00 -11.58 31.28
N LEU A 181 -4.63 -10.31 31.39
CA LEU A 181 -5.16 -9.22 30.57
C LEU A 181 -4.19 -8.90 29.44
N ARG A 182 -4.52 -9.33 28.22
CA ARG A 182 -3.84 -8.90 27.01
C ARG A 182 -4.25 -7.49 26.65
N VAL A 183 -3.27 -6.62 26.48
CA VAL A 183 -3.47 -5.24 26.02
C VAL A 183 -2.57 -5.02 24.81
N ALA A 184 -3.15 -4.50 23.74
CA ALA A 184 -2.39 -4.09 22.56
C ALA A 184 -2.77 -2.66 22.20
N ALA A 185 -1.78 -1.87 21.79
CA ALA A 185 -1.98 -0.48 21.45
C ALA A 185 -1.02 0.01 20.35
N THR A 186 -1.52 0.92 19.53
CA THR A 186 -0.73 1.68 18.56
C THR A 186 -0.95 3.17 18.78
N GLY A 187 0.01 4.00 18.38
CA GLY A 187 -0.05 5.44 18.59
C GLY A 187 1.05 6.17 17.81
N PRO A 188 1.06 7.51 17.83
CA PRO A 188 2.17 8.27 17.27
C PRO A 188 3.49 7.95 17.98
N VAL A 189 4.60 8.17 17.27
CA VAL A 189 5.95 8.07 17.87
C VAL A 189 6.05 9.08 19.01
N ALA A 190 6.52 8.62 20.17
CA ALA A 190 6.69 9.48 21.34
C ALA A 190 7.71 10.59 21.05
N SER A 191 7.41 11.82 21.48
CA SER A 191 8.35 12.96 21.38
C SER A 191 9.45 12.93 22.43
N GLY A 192 9.35 12.04 23.42
CA GLY A 192 10.24 11.93 24.58
C GLY A 192 10.51 10.47 24.95
N SER A 193 10.09 10.04 26.14
CA SER A 193 10.30 8.66 26.60
C SER A 193 9.40 7.70 25.82
N ASP A 194 9.97 6.62 25.27
CA ASP A 194 9.22 5.62 24.51
C ASP A 194 8.50 4.62 25.44
N VAL A 195 7.53 5.15 26.19
CA VAL A 195 6.84 4.47 27.28
C VAL A 195 5.32 4.57 27.10
N TRP A 196 4.65 3.46 27.41
CA TRP A 196 3.21 3.30 27.46
C TRP A 196 2.74 3.24 28.90
N ARG A 197 1.75 4.05 29.27
CA ARG A 197 1.12 4.01 30.59
C ARG A 197 -0.26 3.41 30.50
N LEU A 198 -0.54 2.43 31.34
CA LEU A 198 -1.79 1.69 31.33
C LEU A 198 -2.51 1.84 32.65
N SER A 199 -3.82 2.10 32.59
CA SER A 199 -4.68 2.14 33.78
C SER A 199 -6.00 1.42 33.50
N LEU A 200 -6.41 0.55 34.42
CA LEU A 200 -7.71 -0.11 34.40
C LEU A 200 -8.74 0.82 35.05
N LEU A 201 -9.81 1.11 34.33
CA LEU A 201 -10.95 1.92 34.76
C LEU A 201 -12.11 0.98 35.09
N GLY A 202 -12.47 0.90 36.36
CA GLY A 202 -13.62 0.16 36.86
C GLY A 202 -14.95 0.82 36.46
N ALA A 203 -16.02 0.02 36.38
CA ALA A 203 -17.37 0.50 36.09
C ALA A 203 -17.93 1.40 37.22
N ASP A 204 -17.37 1.30 38.41
CA ASP A 204 -17.62 2.11 39.60
C ASP A 204 -16.88 3.46 39.60
N GLY A 205 -16.08 3.73 38.57
CA GLY A 205 -15.25 4.92 38.47
C GLY A 205 -13.88 4.78 39.15
N GLY A 206 -13.56 3.60 39.71
CA GLY A 206 -12.22 3.30 40.24
C GLY A 206 -11.16 3.28 39.15
N THR A 207 -9.94 3.68 39.48
CA THR A 207 -8.78 3.61 38.56
C THR A 207 -7.65 2.84 39.23
N THR A 208 -7.12 1.84 38.53
CA THR A 208 -5.98 1.02 38.96
C THR A 208 -4.85 1.15 37.95
N GLU A 209 -3.69 1.64 38.37
CA GLU A 209 -2.51 1.70 37.52
C GLU A 209 -1.97 0.29 37.24
N LEU A 210 -1.76 -0.01 35.95
CA LEU A 210 -1.15 -1.26 35.45
C LEU A 210 0.33 -1.06 35.08
N GLY A 211 0.86 0.14 35.32
CA GLY A 211 2.28 0.46 35.20
C GLY A 211 2.69 1.08 33.86
N GLU A 212 3.99 1.28 33.76
CA GLU A 212 4.69 1.81 32.59
C GLU A 212 5.42 0.67 31.85
N HIS A 213 5.32 0.67 30.52
CA HIS A 213 5.85 -0.40 29.68
C HIS A 213 6.59 0.17 28.47
N PRO A 214 7.73 -0.42 28.05
CA PRO A 214 8.44 0.01 26.85
C PRO A 214 7.66 -0.38 25.58
N SER A 215 7.98 0.26 24.46
CA SER A 215 7.50 -0.21 23.15
C SER A 215 8.12 -1.54 22.73
N ALA A 216 7.41 -2.27 21.87
CA ALA A 216 7.94 -3.37 21.09
C ALA A 216 8.81 -2.86 19.93
N GLU A 217 9.38 -3.79 19.14
CA GLU A 217 10.32 -3.50 18.03
C GLU A 217 9.80 -2.45 17.05
N TRP A 218 8.49 -2.43 16.77
CA TRP A 218 7.87 -1.54 15.78
C TRP A 218 7.27 -0.27 16.40
N GLY A 219 7.59 0.00 17.66
CA GLY A 219 7.10 1.18 18.37
C GLY A 219 5.63 1.09 18.80
N ASP A 220 5.00 -0.07 18.66
CA ASP A 220 3.70 -0.45 19.20
C ASP A 220 3.83 -1.06 20.59
N PHE A 221 2.71 -1.37 21.24
CA PHE A 221 2.69 -2.05 22.53
C PHE A 221 1.82 -3.30 22.47
N GLN A 222 2.32 -4.40 22.99
CA GLN A 222 1.55 -5.61 23.25
C GLN A 222 2.13 -6.32 24.47
N ALA A 223 1.32 -6.55 25.51
CA ALA A 223 1.71 -7.32 26.67
C ALA A 223 0.53 -8.08 27.30
N ASP A 224 0.85 -9.17 27.97
CA ASP A 224 -0.06 -9.92 28.83
C ASP A 224 0.24 -9.55 30.28
N LEU A 225 -0.72 -8.88 30.92
CA LEU A 225 -0.56 -8.30 32.24
C LEU A 225 -1.33 -9.12 33.28
N PRO A 226 -0.80 -9.28 34.49
CA PRO A 226 -1.59 -9.83 35.58
C PRO A 226 -2.79 -8.91 35.87
N LEU A 227 -3.97 -9.49 36.05
CA LEU A 227 -5.12 -8.73 36.55
C LEU A 227 -4.88 -8.34 38.02
N PRO A 228 -5.26 -7.12 38.45
CA PRO A 228 -5.14 -6.72 39.85
C PRO A 228 -5.89 -7.68 40.79
N ALA A 229 -5.29 -7.99 41.94
CA ALA A 229 -5.94 -8.81 42.97
C ALA A 229 -7.08 -8.05 43.66
N GLY A 230 -8.24 -8.70 43.84
CA GLY A 230 -9.48 -8.09 44.33
C GLY A 230 -10.55 -8.05 43.22
N PRO A 231 -11.82 -7.67 43.50
CA PRO A 231 -12.86 -7.67 42.48
C PRO A 231 -13.09 -6.26 41.90
N PRO A 232 -12.35 -5.79 40.89
CA PRO A 232 -12.99 -4.93 39.91
C PRO A 232 -13.89 -5.83 39.07
N THR A 233 -15.18 -5.55 39.04
CA THR A 233 -16.08 -6.16 38.05
C THR A 233 -15.52 -5.82 36.67
N LEU A 234 -14.88 -6.80 36.01
CA LEU A 234 -14.37 -6.65 34.64
C LEU A 234 -15.52 -6.38 33.66
N ALA A 235 -16.74 -6.76 34.06
CA ALA A 235 -17.98 -6.36 33.43
C ALA A 235 -18.10 -4.83 33.39
N GLY A 236 -17.92 -4.26 32.19
CA GLY A 236 -17.99 -2.81 31.96
C GLY A 236 -16.68 -2.07 32.23
N ALA A 237 -15.62 -2.76 32.65
CA ALA A 237 -14.30 -2.15 32.81
C ALA A 237 -13.72 -1.70 31.46
N ARG A 238 -12.88 -0.68 31.50
CA ARG A 238 -12.14 -0.16 30.35
C ARG A 238 -10.67 -0.07 30.68
N ILE A 239 -9.82 -0.19 29.68
CA ILE A 239 -8.43 0.24 29.80
C ILE A 239 -8.27 1.65 29.24
N LYS A 240 -7.46 2.46 29.91
CA LYS A 240 -6.87 3.69 29.40
C LYS A 240 -5.42 3.38 29.04
N VAL A 241 -5.01 3.77 27.84
CA VAL A 241 -3.63 3.63 27.38
C VAL A 241 -3.12 5.00 26.94
N GLU A 242 -1.99 5.41 27.49
CA GLU A 242 -1.39 6.72 27.26
C GLU A 242 0.00 6.58 26.68
N ARG A 243 0.35 7.52 25.80
CA ARG A 243 1.67 7.70 25.24
C ARG A 243 1.96 9.19 25.16
N GLU A 244 3.19 9.59 25.46
CA GLU A 244 3.59 11.00 25.48
C GLU A 244 3.29 11.69 24.13
N GLY A 245 2.63 12.86 24.20
CA GLY A 245 2.25 13.64 23.01
C GLY A 245 1.04 13.11 22.23
N ALA A 246 0.40 12.02 22.69
CA ALA A 246 -0.78 11.44 22.05
C ALA A 246 -2.07 11.70 22.87
N ILE A 247 -3.20 11.76 22.17
CA ILE A 247 -4.53 11.66 22.81
C ILE A 247 -4.68 10.23 23.37
N PRO A 248 -5.03 10.06 24.66
CA PRO A 248 -5.22 8.74 25.26
C PRO A 248 -6.24 7.87 24.55
N GLY A 249 -5.92 6.59 24.45
CA GLY A 249 -6.78 5.55 23.88
C GLY A 249 -7.56 4.85 24.97
N PHE A 250 -8.76 4.37 24.61
CA PHE A 250 -9.59 3.62 25.54
C PHE A 250 -10.20 2.39 24.86
N ALA A 251 -10.21 1.26 25.57
CA ALA A 251 -10.87 0.06 25.10
C ALA A 251 -11.72 -0.56 26.20
N ARG A 252 -12.84 -1.18 25.85
CA ARG A 252 -13.59 -2.03 26.78
C ARG A 252 -12.78 -3.31 27.02
N VAL A 253 -12.74 -3.76 28.27
CA VAL A 253 -12.16 -5.07 28.58
C VAL A 253 -13.16 -6.13 28.14
N THR A 254 -12.74 -6.97 27.20
CA THR A 254 -13.53 -8.12 26.74
C THR A 254 -13.08 -9.38 27.46
N VAL A 255 -13.98 -10.33 27.68
CA VAL A 255 -13.63 -11.65 28.21
C VAL A 255 -13.68 -12.65 27.06
N GLY A 256 -12.60 -13.39 26.83
CA GLY A 256 -12.53 -14.36 25.73
C GLY A 256 -13.61 -15.43 25.84
N GLY A 257 -14.52 -15.44 24.86
CA GLY A 257 -15.66 -16.35 24.78
C GLY A 257 -16.63 -15.98 23.65
N GLY A 258 -16.10 -15.70 22.46
CA GLY A 258 -16.91 -15.37 21.29
C GLY A 258 -16.02 -15.16 20.08
N ALA A 259 -15.78 -16.25 19.33
CA ALA A 259 -15.37 -16.10 17.94
C ALA A 259 -16.45 -15.27 17.25
N HIS A 260 -16.08 -14.12 16.71
CA HIS A 260 -16.92 -13.45 15.72
C HIS A 260 -16.96 -14.36 14.49
N THR A 261 -18.02 -15.15 14.38
CA THR A 261 -18.43 -15.83 13.14
C THR A 261 -18.96 -14.82 12.14
#